data_AF-A0A6P6VEZ0-F1
#
_entry.id   AF-A0A6P6VEZ0-F1
#
_cell.length_a   1.000
_cell.length_b   1.000
_cell.length_c   1.000
_cell.angle_alpha   90.00
_cell.angle_beta   90.00
_cell.angle_gamma   90.00
#
_symmetry.space_group_name_H-M   'P 1'
#
loop_
_entity.id
_entity.type
_entity.pdbx_description
1 polymer ?
#
loop_
_entity_poly.entity_id
_entity_poly.type
_entity_poly.pdbx_seq_one_letter_code
_entity_poly.pdbx_strand_id
1 'polypeptide(L)'
;MRLQVERVLLCLINLVWIQQGFSVVDGYPNTSETSNWTCSCSTNDQSNLTFAVPTSCYSSCDCNPATGGSGENRWMCLCASDGLPKVATGNNYTSCFSVCKCSSGAWIEEQSSKKRITSKVLIIILLICITLTTLAFVASLLCYIYRKDKWHTHRSLFSSDKQSSDKQTSCNSATSLISQGASYFPTYGGLFSTRVKSTAGCFPKASLLLRNKSGALQGTITEFSYSELESATNKFSDSHLIGVGGSSHVYHGHLKDGKVVAIKRMKTLVGSDAESIFLTEIELIARLHHCHVVPLLGYCSERRGKHAERLLVFEYMSNGNLRECLDGASGNCLDWGTRVTIALGAARGLEYLHEAAAPRILHRDVKSTNVLLDKNWRAKITDLGMAKQLHSDGIPSCPSSPAKMQGTFGYFAPEYAIVGRASLKSDVFSFGVVLLELISGRQPIQKSDSKGEESLVIWATPRLLDSRRVTSELPDPRLKGTFNEEEMQIMAYLAKECLLLDPDSRPTMSEVVQILSTIAPEKCKRKNMSVQLFQIDTFYLASFTFYAELI
;
A
#
# COMPACT_ATOMS: atom_id res chain seq x y z
N MET A 1 -8.88 26.07 -14.88
CA MET A 1 -8.43 24.74 -15.33
C MET A 1 -8.96 23.59 -14.49
N ARG A 2 -8.69 23.48 -13.17
CA ARG A 2 -9.21 22.37 -12.31
C ARG A 2 -10.69 22.01 -12.56
N LEU A 3 -11.59 22.99 -12.46
CA LEU A 3 -13.05 22.80 -12.65
C LEU A 3 -13.49 22.35 -14.06
N GLN A 4 -12.61 22.44 -15.07
CA GLN A 4 -12.89 21.93 -16.43
C GLN A 4 -12.34 20.52 -16.63
N VAL A 5 -11.17 20.19 -16.06
CA VAL A 5 -10.67 18.81 -16.02
C VAL A 5 -11.65 17.91 -15.25
N GLU A 6 -12.17 18.40 -14.13
CA GLU A 6 -13.16 17.68 -13.30
C GLU A 6 -14.48 17.42 -14.05
N ARG A 7 -14.94 18.37 -14.87
CA ARG A 7 -16.13 18.19 -15.73
C ARG A 7 -15.88 17.28 -16.93
N VAL A 8 -14.70 17.36 -17.55
CA VAL A 8 -14.30 16.43 -18.62
C VAL A 8 -14.15 15.02 -18.07
N LEU A 9 -13.58 14.85 -16.88
CA LEU A 9 -13.46 13.56 -16.20
C LEU A 9 -14.84 13.01 -15.81
N LEU A 10 -15.76 13.84 -15.28
CA LEU A 10 -17.15 13.45 -15.06
C LEU A 10 -17.87 13.07 -16.37
N CYS A 11 -17.64 13.77 -17.49
CA CYS A 11 -18.19 13.38 -18.78
C CYS A 11 -17.59 12.06 -19.30
N LEU A 12 -16.28 11.83 -19.13
CA LEU A 12 -15.63 10.57 -19.51
C LEU A 12 -16.09 9.40 -18.63
N ILE A 13 -16.25 9.60 -17.32
CA ILE A 13 -16.83 8.62 -16.40
C ILE A 13 -18.28 8.32 -16.81
N ASN A 14 -19.12 9.34 -17.08
CA ASN A 14 -20.48 9.10 -17.57
C ASN A 14 -20.50 8.39 -18.93
N LEU A 15 -19.57 8.67 -19.83
CA LEU A 15 -19.44 7.95 -21.11
C LEU A 15 -19.07 6.47 -20.88
N VAL A 16 -18.10 6.18 -20.01
CA VAL A 16 -17.74 4.79 -19.64
C VAL A 16 -18.89 4.07 -18.93
N TRP A 17 -19.65 4.75 -18.06
CA TRP A 17 -20.84 4.20 -17.42
C TRP A 17 -22.00 3.97 -18.40
N ILE A 18 -22.14 4.78 -19.44
CA ILE A 18 -23.10 4.53 -20.54
C ILE A 18 -22.62 3.36 -21.41
N GLN A 19 -21.32 3.21 -21.61
CA GLN A 19 -20.73 2.12 -22.40
C GLN A 19 -20.77 0.77 -21.65
N GLN A 20 -20.59 0.76 -20.32
CA GLN A 20 -20.72 -0.42 -19.46
C GLN A 20 -22.18 -0.72 -19.11
N GLY A 21 -23.03 0.31 -18.97
CA GLY A 21 -24.47 0.18 -18.70
C GLY A 21 -25.28 -0.43 -19.85
N PHE A 22 -24.69 -0.57 -21.05
CA PHE A 22 -25.25 -1.35 -22.17
C PHE A 22 -24.68 -2.77 -22.31
N SER A 23 -23.76 -3.18 -21.42
CA SER A 23 -23.15 -4.53 -21.41
C SER A 23 -23.25 -5.26 -20.07
N VAL A 24 -23.87 -4.66 -19.04
CA VAL A 24 -24.14 -5.32 -17.75
C VAL A 24 -25.59 -5.08 -17.32
N VAL A 25 -26.47 -5.98 -17.77
CA VAL A 25 -27.69 -6.34 -17.02
C VAL A 25 -27.74 -7.86 -17.00
N ASP A 26 -26.94 -8.45 -16.12
CA ASP A 26 -27.26 -9.73 -15.49
C ASP A 26 -27.19 -9.51 -13.98
N GLY A 27 -28.24 -9.96 -13.29
CA GLY A 27 -28.45 -9.69 -11.87
C GLY A 27 -27.62 -10.63 -10.99
N TYR A 28 -27.23 -10.11 -9.83
CA TYR A 28 -26.78 -10.94 -8.71
C TYR A 28 -27.93 -11.85 -8.24
N PRO A 29 -27.67 -13.14 -8.00
CA PRO A 29 -28.28 -13.81 -6.87
C PRO A 29 -27.21 -14.28 -5.89
N ASN A 30 -27.40 -13.96 -4.60
CA ASN A 30 -26.75 -14.73 -3.55
C ASN A 30 -27.31 -16.15 -3.58
N THR A 31 -26.45 -17.18 -3.70
CA THR A 31 -26.43 -18.35 -2.80
C THR A 31 -25.25 -19.26 -3.15
N SER A 32 -24.83 -20.07 -2.19
CA SER A 32 -23.90 -21.19 -2.33
C SER A 32 -24.15 -22.05 -3.56
N GLU A 33 -23.14 -22.27 -4.40
CA GLU A 33 -23.20 -23.18 -5.55
C GLU A 33 -23.29 -24.65 -5.09
N THR A 34 -24.52 -25.14 -4.89
CA THR A 34 -24.82 -26.57 -4.90
C THR A 34 -25.13 -26.99 -6.33
N SER A 35 -24.28 -27.83 -6.92
CA SER A 35 -24.46 -28.33 -8.28
C SER A 35 -25.67 -29.27 -8.35
N ASN A 36 -26.72 -28.83 -9.06
CA ASN A 36 -27.91 -29.64 -9.31
C ASN A 36 -27.73 -30.48 -10.58
N TRP A 37 -28.34 -31.66 -10.61
CA TRP A 37 -28.25 -32.62 -11.72
C TRP A 37 -29.51 -32.60 -12.57
N THR A 38 -29.34 -32.59 -13.90
CA THR A 38 -30.43 -32.77 -14.86
C THR A 38 -30.36 -34.19 -15.42
N CYS A 39 -31.43 -34.97 -15.23
CA CYS A 39 -31.53 -36.37 -15.63
C CYS A 39 -32.66 -36.59 -16.64
N SER A 40 -32.40 -37.30 -17.73
CA SER A 40 -33.43 -37.79 -18.65
C SER A 40 -33.66 -39.28 -18.41
N CYS A 41 -34.91 -39.66 -18.11
CA CYS A 41 -35.29 -41.01 -17.69
C CYS A 41 -36.42 -41.59 -18.58
N SER A 42 -36.49 -42.92 -18.67
CA SER A 42 -37.55 -43.63 -19.44
C SER A 42 -38.16 -44.81 -18.67
N THR A 43 -39.35 -45.23 -19.09
CA THR A 43 -40.09 -46.40 -18.58
C THR A 43 -40.37 -47.41 -19.71
N ASN A 44 -40.64 -48.67 -19.38
CA ASN A 44 -40.74 -49.75 -20.37
C ASN A 44 -42.17 -50.25 -20.67
N ASP A 45 -43.17 -49.93 -19.85
CA ASP A 45 -44.55 -50.35 -20.07
C ASP A 45 -45.29 -49.41 -21.02
N GLN A 46 -46.11 -50.00 -21.90
CA GLN A 46 -46.72 -49.34 -23.06
C GLN A 46 -48.24 -49.58 -23.14
N SER A 47 -48.93 -49.59 -21.99
CA SER A 47 -50.37 -49.84 -21.90
C SER A 47 -51.12 -48.77 -21.10
N ASN A 48 -51.81 -47.91 -21.83
CA ASN A 48 -52.98 -47.10 -21.43
C ASN A 48 -53.39 -47.13 -19.95
N LEU A 49 -53.03 -46.10 -19.18
CA LEU A 49 -53.96 -45.22 -18.45
C LEU A 49 -53.17 -44.18 -17.63
N THR A 50 -53.81 -43.04 -17.36
CA THR A 50 -53.26 -41.91 -16.61
C THR A 50 -52.73 -42.29 -15.22
N PHE A 51 -51.41 -42.48 -15.09
CA PHE A 51 -50.76 -42.68 -13.80
C PHE A 51 -49.47 -41.86 -13.71
N ALA A 52 -49.43 -40.98 -12.70
CA ALA A 52 -48.21 -40.34 -12.26
C ALA A 52 -47.22 -41.41 -11.77
N VAL A 53 -45.93 -41.23 -12.06
CA VAL A 53 -44.88 -42.03 -11.41
C VAL A 53 -45.01 -41.86 -9.89
N PRO A 54 -45.07 -42.95 -9.10
CA PRO A 54 -45.24 -42.83 -7.65
C PRO A 54 -44.14 -41.94 -7.04
N THR A 55 -44.52 -41.03 -6.14
CA THR A 55 -43.60 -40.12 -5.45
C THR A 55 -42.50 -40.83 -4.64
N SER A 56 -42.63 -42.14 -4.41
CA SER A 56 -41.58 -43.00 -3.83
C SER A 56 -40.41 -43.31 -4.78
N CYS A 57 -40.57 -43.15 -6.10
CA CYS A 57 -39.47 -43.30 -7.07
C CYS A 57 -38.56 -42.05 -7.13
N TYR A 58 -39.03 -40.89 -6.64
CA TYR A 58 -38.27 -39.63 -6.63
C TYR A 58 -38.38 -38.89 -5.28
N SER A 59 -37.79 -39.40 -4.21
CA SER A 59 -37.81 -38.69 -2.92
C SER A 59 -36.98 -37.38 -2.88
N SER A 60 -36.18 -37.11 -3.92
CA SER A 60 -35.12 -36.08 -3.92
C SER A 60 -34.91 -35.37 -5.27
N CYS A 61 -35.80 -35.58 -6.26
CA CYS A 61 -35.63 -35.02 -7.62
C CYS A 61 -36.99 -34.65 -8.24
N ASP A 62 -37.27 -33.40 -8.58
CA ASP A 62 -38.55 -33.06 -9.23
C ASP A 62 -38.56 -33.53 -10.71
N CYS A 63 -39.60 -34.28 -11.12
CA CYS A 63 -39.64 -35.02 -12.37
C CYS A 63 -40.92 -34.71 -13.18
N ASN A 64 -40.78 -34.17 -14.38
CA ASN A 64 -41.89 -33.84 -15.28
C ASN A 64 -41.78 -34.56 -16.65
N PRO A 65 -42.89 -34.89 -17.32
CA PRO A 65 -42.88 -35.51 -18.63
C PRO A 65 -42.35 -34.54 -19.70
N ALA A 66 -41.53 -35.03 -20.62
CA ALA A 66 -40.89 -34.18 -21.64
C ALA A 66 -41.91 -33.74 -22.73
N THR A 67 -42.35 -32.48 -22.69
CA THR A 67 -43.35 -31.96 -23.63
C THR A 67 -42.77 -31.64 -25.01
N GLY A 68 -42.76 -32.62 -25.92
CA GLY A 68 -42.52 -32.36 -27.34
C GLY A 68 -41.95 -33.55 -28.13
N GLY A 69 -42.81 -34.23 -28.89
CA GLY A 69 -42.42 -35.24 -29.89
C GLY A 69 -42.80 -36.67 -29.50
N SER A 70 -43.54 -37.33 -30.39
CA SER A 70 -44.08 -38.69 -30.27
C SER A 70 -43.11 -39.73 -29.69
N GLY A 71 -43.39 -40.19 -28.46
CA GLY A 71 -42.60 -41.21 -27.75
C GLY A 71 -42.83 -41.13 -26.24
N GLU A 72 -44.00 -41.59 -25.78
CA GLU A 72 -44.63 -41.22 -24.48
C GLU A 72 -43.89 -41.64 -23.19
N ASN A 73 -42.75 -42.33 -23.27
CA ASN A 73 -42.04 -42.87 -22.11
C ASN A 73 -40.75 -42.09 -21.76
N ARG A 74 -40.78 -40.75 -21.76
CA ARG A 74 -39.63 -39.91 -21.34
C ARG A 74 -39.96 -38.80 -20.35
N TRP A 75 -39.11 -38.69 -19.33
CA TRP A 75 -39.20 -37.76 -18.21
C TRP A 75 -37.90 -36.97 -18.06
N MET A 76 -38.01 -35.72 -17.63
CA MET A 76 -36.91 -34.86 -17.24
C MET A 76 -36.99 -34.60 -15.74
N CYS A 77 -35.91 -34.91 -15.03
CA CYS A 77 -35.79 -34.84 -13.58
C CYS A 77 -34.67 -33.88 -13.15
N LEU A 78 -34.90 -33.10 -12.11
CA LEU A 78 -33.95 -32.16 -11.50
C LEU A 78 -33.66 -32.60 -10.06
N CYS A 79 -32.42 -33.02 -9.78
CA CYS A 79 -31.99 -33.52 -8.48
C CYS A 79 -31.05 -32.56 -7.74
N ALA A 80 -31.11 -32.57 -6.41
CA ALA A 80 -30.09 -31.97 -5.55
C ALA A 80 -28.74 -32.71 -5.65
N SER A 81 -27.66 -32.08 -5.18
CA SER A 81 -26.27 -32.55 -5.37
C SER A 81 -25.97 -33.96 -4.85
N ASP A 82 -26.71 -34.43 -3.85
CA ASP A 82 -26.56 -35.71 -3.15
C ASP A 82 -27.62 -36.77 -3.55
N GLY A 83 -28.56 -36.43 -4.44
CA GLY A 83 -29.64 -37.31 -4.89
C GLY A 83 -29.50 -37.76 -6.35
N LEU A 84 -29.75 -39.05 -6.62
CA LEU A 84 -29.90 -39.59 -7.96
C LEU A 84 -31.24 -40.36 -8.09
N PRO A 85 -31.90 -40.38 -9.27
CA PRO A 85 -33.13 -41.14 -9.46
C PRO A 85 -32.90 -42.65 -9.27
N LYS A 86 -33.82 -43.32 -8.57
CA LYS A 86 -33.72 -44.77 -8.36
C LYS A 86 -34.18 -45.52 -9.61
N VAL A 87 -33.29 -46.33 -10.17
CA VAL A 87 -33.56 -47.24 -11.30
C VAL A 87 -33.97 -48.61 -10.75
N ALA A 88 -35.01 -49.21 -11.31
CA ALA A 88 -35.50 -50.51 -10.85
C ALA A 88 -34.53 -51.65 -11.21
N THR A 89 -33.95 -52.30 -10.20
CA THR A 89 -33.09 -53.48 -10.36
C THR A 89 -33.75 -54.70 -9.70
N GLY A 90 -34.35 -55.57 -10.52
CA GLY A 90 -35.03 -56.79 -10.07
C GLY A 90 -36.55 -56.66 -9.92
N ASN A 91 -37.25 -57.79 -10.06
CA ASN A 91 -38.67 -57.91 -10.43
C ASN A 91 -39.75 -57.40 -9.43
N ASN A 92 -39.43 -56.57 -8.45
CA ASN A 92 -40.39 -56.11 -7.42
C ASN A 92 -40.82 -54.63 -7.52
N TYR A 93 -40.32 -53.87 -8.50
CA TYR A 93 -40.74 -52.48 -8.74
C TYR A 93 -40.94 -52.20 -10.25
N THR A 94 -42.07 -52.63 -10.81
CA THR A 94 -42.44 -52.36 -12.21
C THR A 94 -42.86 -50.91 -12.50
N SER A 95 -42.90 -50.04 -11.48
CA SER A 95 -43.44 -48.67 -11.57
C SER A 95 -42.40 -47.53 -11.50
N CYS A 96 -41.10 -47.81 -11.41
CA CYS A 96 -40.03 -46.80 -11.46
C CYS A 96 -39.26 -46.83 -12.80
N PHE A 97 -38.36 -45.86 -13.02
CA PHE A 97 -37.62 -45.72 -14.28
C PHE A 97 -36.72 -46.93 -14.60
N SER A 98 -36.66 -47.32 -15.87
CA SER A 98 -35.84 -48.44 -16.37
C SER A 98 -34.43 -48.00 -16.78
N VAL A 99 -34.27 -46.77 -17.25
CA VAL A 99 -32.98 -46.15 -17.61
C VAL A 99 -33.04 -44.65 -17.31
N CYS A 100 -31.96 -44.11 -16.73
CA CYS A 100 -31.75 -42.66 -16.55
C CYS A 100 -30.34 -42.27 -17.02
N LYS A 101 -30.20 -41.11 -17.65
CA LYS A 101 -28.91 -40.47 -17.97
C LYS A 101 -28.87 -39.07 -17.37
N CYS A 102 -27.89 -38.81 -16.52
CA CYS A 102 -27.74 -37.54 -15.79
C CYS A 102 -26.49 -36.78 -16.23
N SER A 103 -26.58 -35.45 -16.27
CA SER A 103 -25.46 -34.54 -16.52
C SER A 103 -25.57 -33.31 -15.61
N SER A 104 -24.46 -32.92 -14.97
CA SER A 104 -24.35 -31.69 -14.19
C SER A 104 -24.15 -30.49 -15.12
N GLY A 105 -25.03 -29.48 -15.03
CA GLY A 105 -24.88 -28.24 -15.80
C GLY A 105 -26.03 -27.26 -15.56
N ALA A 106 -25.69 -25.98 -15.41
CA ALA A 106 -26.67 -24.91 -15.26
C ALA A 106 -27.40 -24.66 -16.59
N TRP A 107 -28.73 -24.62 -16.56
CA TRP A 107 -29.55 -24.33 -17.73
C TRP A 107 -29.88 -22.83 -17.82
N ILE A 108 -29.80 -22.29 -19.03
CA ILE A 108 -30.29 -20.96 -19.41
C ILE A 108 -31.69 -21.14 -20.00
N GLU A 109 -32.65 -20.37 -19.53
CA GLU A 109 -34.04 -20.43 -19.98
C GLU A 109 -34.27 -19.53 -21.21
N GLU A 110 -34.91 -20.08 -22.25
CA GLU A 110 -35.27 -19.40 -23.51
C GLU A 110 -36.80 -19.61 -23.72
N GLN A 111 -37.67 -18.63 -24.00
CA GLN A 111 -37.58 -17.21 -24.33
C GLN A 111 -38.92 -16.52 -23.97
N SER A 112 -38.95 -15.20 -23.72
CA SER A 112 -40.16 -14.40 -24.04
C SER A 112 -39.85 -13.05 -24.68
N SER A 113 -40.09 -12.99 -26.00
CA SER A 113 -40.35 -11.80 -26.83
C SER A 113 -39.71 -10.45 -26.45
N LYS A 114 -38.41 -10.27 -26.72
CA LYS A 114 -37.82 -8.93 -26.88
C LYS A 114 -37.57 -8.61 -28.36
N LYS A 115 -38.21 -7.53 -28.85
CA LYS A 115 -38.14 -7.08 -30.25
C LYS A 115 -36.69 -6.84 -30.67
N ARG A 116 -36.23 -7.54 -31.71
CA ARG A 116 -34.94 -7.28 -32.37
C ARG A 116 -34.97 -5.87 -32.98
N ILE A 117 -34.39 -4.90 -32.28
CA ILE A 117 -34.13 -3.58 -32.84
C ILE A 117 -33.16 -3.79 -34.02
N THR A 118 -33.62 -3.51 -35.23
CA THR A 118 -32.80 -3.73 -36.44
C THR A 118 -31.59 -2.81 -36.41
N SER A 119 -30.42 -3.31 -36.84
CA SER A 119 -29.14 -2.59 -36.80
C SER A 119 -29.20 -1.15 -37.36
N LYS A 120 -30.06 -0.91 -38.35
CA LYS A 120 -30.34 0.43 -38.91
C LYS A 120 -30.82 1.45 -37.85
N VAL A 121 -31.65 1.03 -36.88
CA VAL A 121 -32.15 1.91 -35.80
C VAL A 121 -31.03 2.26 -34.82
N LEU A 122 -30.14 1.32 -34.50
CA LEU A 122 -28.95 1.59 -33.68
C LEU A 122 -28.00 2.59 -34.36
N ILE A 123 -27.80 2.45 -35.68
CA ILE A 123 -26.99 3.41 -36.47
C ILE A 123 -27.65 4.81 -36.47
N ILE A 124 -28.97 4.90 -36.61
CA ILE A 124 -29.70 6.19 -36.54
C ILE A 124 -29.56 6.82 -35.14
N ILE A 125 -29.68 6.04 -34.07
CA ILE A 125 -29.50 6.54 -32.69
C ILE A 125 -28.07 7.05 -32.49
N LEU A 126 -27.06 6.31 -32.94
CA LEU A 126 -25.64 6.72 -32.87
C LEU A 126 -25.38 8.03 -33.64
N LEU A 127 -25.93 8.18 -34.85
CA LEU A 127 -25.83 9.42 -35.63
C LEU A 127 -26.51 10.60 -34.93
N ILE A 128 -27.65 10.39 -34.28
CA ILE A 128 -28.33 11.41 -33.46
C ILE A 128 -27.48 11.78 -32.24
N CYS A 129 -26.87 10.82 -31.54
CA CYS A 129 -25.96 11.10 -30.43
C CYS A 129 -24.70 11.89 -30.87
N ILE A 130 -24.11 11.56 -32.01
CA ILE A 130 -22.93 12.27 -32.54
C ILE A 130 -23.30 13.71 -32.97
N THR A 131 -24.44 13.90 -33.61
CA THR A 131 -24.91 15.26 -34.00
C THR A 131 -25.28 16.13 -32.79
N LEU A 132 -25.90 15.55 -31.75
CA LEU A 132 -26.21 16.29 -30.52
C LEU A 132 -24.96 16.65 -29.70
N THR A 133 -23.99 15.73 -29.59
CA THR A 133 -22.73 16.00 -28.85
C THR A 133 -21.86 17.03 -29.56
N THR A 134 -21.77 16.99 -30.90
CA THR A 134 -21.07 18.01 -31.68
C THR A 134 -21.74 19.40 -31.58
N LEU A 135 -23.08 19.47 -31.65
CA LEU A 135 -23.83 20.71 -31.41
C LEU A 135 -23.56 21.29 -30.01
N ALA A 136 -23.57 20.45 -28.96
CA ALA A 136 -23.29 20.88 -27.59
C ALA A 136 -21.85 21.39 -27.39
N PHE A 137 -20.88 20.77 -28.09
CA PHE A 137 -19.49 21.22 -28.08
C PHE A 137 -19.33 22.58 -28.80
N VAL A 138 -19.92 22.75 -29.98
CA VAL A 138 -19.91 24.02 -30.72
C VAL A 138 -20.61 25.12 -29.91
N ALA A 139 -21.76 24.85 -29.31
CA ALA A 139 -22.44 25.80 -28.43
C ALA A 139 -21.59 26.21 -27.22
N SER A 140 -20.86 25.26 -26.61
CA SER A 140 -19.92 25.55 -25.52
C SER A 140 -18.74 26.40 -25.97
N LEU A 141 -18.19 26.15 -27.16
CA LEU A 141 -17.09 26.93 -27.74
C LEU A 141 -17.53 28.36 -28.08
N LEU A 142 -18.71 28.52 -28.69
CA LEU A 142 -19.31 29.83 -28.96
C LEU A 142 -19.62 30.60 -27.67
N CYS A 143 -20.14 29.93 -26.64
CA CYS A 143 -20.39 30.55 -25.34
C CYS A 143 -19.08 30.94 -24.63
N TYR A 144 -18.00 30.17 -24.80
CA TYR A 144 -16.66 30.52 -24.32
C TYR A 144 -16.09 31.75 -25.04
N ILE A 145 -16.19 31.81 -26.38
CA ILE A 145 -15.74 32.96 -27.17
C ILE A 145 -16.54 34.22 -26.80
N TYR A 146 -17.88 34.13 -26.73
CA TYR A 146 -18.74 35.23 -26.30
C TYR A 146 -18.41 35.74 -24.88
N ARG A 147 -18.11 34.84 -23.94
CA ARG A 147 -17.66 35.21 -22.59
C ARG A 147 -16.27 35.85 -22.60
N LYS A 148 -15.36 35.40 -23.47
CA LYS A 148 -14.02 35.96 -23.63
C LYS A 148 -14.07 37.40 -24.13
N ASP A 149 -14.86 37.69 -25.17
CA ASP A 149 -15.04 39.06 -25.69
C ASP A 149 -15.60 40.00 -24.63
N LYS A 150 -16.64 39.57 -23.90
CA LYS A 150 -17.27 40.39 -22.84
C LYS A 150 -16.32 40.70 -21.66
N TRP A 151 -15.27 39.90 -21.46
CA TRP A 151 -14.23 40.14 -20.46
C TRP A 151 -13.18 41.18 -20.87
N HIS A 152 -12.97 41.40 -22.17
CA HIS A 152 -12.04 42.42 -22.65
C HIS A 152 -12.64 43.84 -22.54
N THR A 153 -13.95 44.01 -22.73
CA THR A 153 -14.61 45.33 -22.61
C THR A 153 -14.61 45.86 -21.16
N HIS A 154 -14.63 44.98 -20.15
CA HIS A 154 -14.78 45.36 -18.74
C HIS A 154 -13.45 45.57 -17.99
N ARG A 155 -12.30 45.58 -18.68
CA ARG A 155 -10.95 45.71 -18.07
C ARG A 155 -10.24 47.05 -18.39
N SER A 156 -10.89 47.97 -19.11
CA SER A 156 -10.29 49.27 -19.50
C SER A 156 -10.71 50.46 -18.62
N LEU A 157 -11.52 50.25 -17.59
CA LEU A 157 -11.90 51.26 -16.60
C LEU A 157 -11.64 50.69 -15.20
N PHE A 158 -11.09 51.53 -14.32
CA PHE A 158 -10.63 51.24 -12.95
C PHE A 158 -9.33 50.43 -12.83
N SER A 159 -8.22 51.16 -12.99
CA SER A 159 -6.99 50.91 -12.22
C SER A 159 -7.01 51.78 -10.96
N SER A 160 -6.84 51.19 -9.78
CA SER A 160 -5.76 51.54 -8.84
C SER A 160 -5.81 50.76 -7.52
N ASP A 161 -4.60 50.47 -7.03
CA ASP A 161 -4.18 50.08 -5.68
C ASP A 161 -4.47 48.69 -5.05
N LYS A 162 -3.39 48.23 -4.39
CA LYS A 162 -3.13 47.16 -3.39
C LYS A 162 -4.37 46.51 -2.73
N GLN A 163 -4.40 45.21 -2.38
CA GLN A 163 -3.36 44.43 -1.68
C GLN A 163 -3.65 42.90 -1.68
N SER A 164 -2.63 42.09 -1.34
CA SER A 164 -2.67 40.67 -0.90
C SER A 164 -3.40 39.61 -1.75
N SER A 165 -2.64 38.66 -2.31
CA SER A 165 -3.16 37.37 -2.76
C SER A 165 -2.78 36.24 -1.79
N ASP A 166 -3.76 35.59 -1.18
CA ASP A 166 -3.55 34.26 -0.60
C ASP A 166 -3.30 33.24 -1.71
N LYS A 167 -2.20 32.51 -1.62
CA LYS A 167 -1.98 31.28 -2.40
C LYS A 167 -2.09 30.08 -1.48
N GLN A 168 -3.17 29.32 -1.65
CA GLN A 168 -3.26 27.95 -1.16
C GLN A 168 -2.24 27.08 -1.90
N THR A 169 -1.13 26.74 -1.25
CA THR A 169 -0.08 25.90 -1.83
C THR A 169 -0.27 24.44 -1.41
N SER A 170 -0.70 23.63 -2.37
CA SER A 170 -0.72 22.16 -2.27
C SER A 170 0.73 21.64 -2.12
N CYS A 171 1.02 20.90 -1.06
CA CYS A 171 2.35 20.35 -0.82
C CYS A 171 2.60 19.10 -1.67
N ASN A 172 3.45 19.21 -2.68
CA ASN A 172 4.10 18.07 -3.32
C ASN A 172 5.58 18.04 -2.90
N SER A 173 6.09 16.86 -2.56
CA SER A 173 7.49 16.68 -2.17
C SER A 173 8.42 16.83 -3.37
N ALA A 174 9.33 17.80 -3.32
CA ALA A 174 10.46 17.89 -4.23
C ALA A 174 11.68 18.45 -3.47
N THR A 175 12.76 17.68 -3.43
CA THR A 175 14.05 18.08 -2.87
C THR A 175 14.99 18.53 -3.98
N SER A 176 15.48 19.76 -3.89
CA SER A 176 16.72 20.23 -4.53
C SER A 176 17.27 21.46 -3.81
N LEU A 177 18.59 21.64 -3.88
CA LEU A 177 19.40 22.51 -3.04
C LEU A 177 19.53 23.94 -3.58
N ILE A 178 19.78 24.91 -2.69
CA ILE A 178 20.97 25.82 -2.66
C ILE A 178 20.67 27.04 -1.75
N SER A 179 21.67 27.43 -0.97
CA SER A 179 21.66 28.60 -0.08
C SER A 179 22.20 29.87 -0.76
N GLN A 180 21.66 31.03 -0.39
CA GLN A 180 22.45 32.22 -0.03
C GLN A 180 21.66 33.02 1.02
N GLY A 181 22.36 33.64 1.97
CA GLY A 181 21.74 34.37 3.08
C GLY A 181 22.02 35.88 3.03
N ALA A 182 21.24 36.65 3.78
CA ALA A 182 21.61 37.97 4.27
C ALA A 182 20.78 38.34 5.51
N SER A 183 21.40 39.07 6.44
CA SER A 183 20.80 39.61 7.67
C SER A 183 19.72 40.67 7.41
N TYR A 184 18.79 40.87 8.36
CA TYR A 184 18.72 42.08 9.21
C TYR A 184 17.52 42.07 10.19
N PHE A 185 17.76 42.53 11.42
CA PHE A 185 16.75 42.98 12.41
C PHE A 185 16.23 44.39 12.00
N PRO A 186 15.03 44.90 12.43
CA PRO A 186 14.72 45.08 13.86
C PRO A 186 13.26 45.02 14.38
N THR A 187 13.22 44.79 15.70
CA THR A 187 12.32 45.20 16.80
C THR A 187 11.12 46.17 16.58
N TYR A 188 9.94 45.80 17.12
CA TYR A 188 8.93 46.59 17.88
C TYR A 188 7.68 45.68 18.18
N GLY A 189 6.72 45.95 19.09
CA GLY A 189 6.62 46.96 20.16
C GLY A 189 5.20 47.08 20.80
N GLY A 190 5.04 46.74 22.09
CA GLY A 190 3.81 46.92 22.90
C GLY A 190 2.72 45.82 22.75
N LEU A 191 1.85 45.40 23.68
CA LEU A 191 1.41 45.62 25.09
C LEU A 191 -0.14 45.75 25.15
N PHE A 192 -0.76 45.29 26.24
CA PHE A 192 -2.21 45.37 26.60
C PHE A 192 -3.21 44.57 25.74
N SER A 193 -4.34 44.03 26.24
CA SER A 193 -4.79 43.71 27.62
C SER A 193 -6.00 42.73 27.58
N THR A 194 -6.27 42.01 28.70
CA THR A 194 -7.58 41.55 29.28
C THR A 194 -8.83 41.31 28.39
N ARG A 195 -9.82 40.43 28.69
CA ARG A 195 -10.14 39.43 29.74
C ARG A 195 -11.56 38.90 29.39
N VAL A 196 -11.93 37.64 29.69
CA VAL A 196 -13.25 37.17 30.20
C VAL A 196 -13.29 35.64 30.29
N LYS A 197 -14.11 35.08 31.19
CA LYS A 197 -14.18 33.66 31.60
C LYS A 197 -15.45 32.95 31.11
N SER A 198 -15.44 31.62 31.30
CA SER A 198 -16.58 30.70 31.57
C SER A 198 -17.28 30.07 30.36
N THR A 199 -17.81 28.83 30.42
CA THR A 199 -17.93 27.86 31.54
C THR A 199 -17.90 26.39 31.07
N ALA A 200 -17.64 25.50 32.04
CA ALA A 200 -17.72 24.04 32.07
C ALA A 200 -18.64 23.27 31.09
N GLY A 201 -18.15 22.09 30.69
CA GLY A 201 -18.92 20.91 30.25
C GLY A 201 -18.01 19.68 30.38
N CYS A 202 -18.41 18.67 31.16
CA CYS A 202 -17.51 17.60 31.64
C CYS A 202 -17.97 16.21 31.19
N PHE A 203 -17.07 15.43 30.59
CA PHE A 203 -17.13 13.96 30.53
C PHE A 203 -15.70 13.38 30.63
N PRO A 204 -15.51 12.19 31.21
CA PRO A 204 -14.25 11.83 31.86
C PRO A 204 -13.16 11.34 30.88
N LYS A 205 -11.96 11.92 31.00
CA LYS A 205 -10.73 11.29 30.47
C LYS A 205 -10.29 10.18 31.42
N ALA A 206 -9.96 9.01 30.88
CA ALA A 206 -9.20 8.01 31.60
C ALA A 206 -7.82 8.58 31.96
N SER A 207 -7.56 8.81 33.23
CA SER A 207 -6.29 9.33 33.71
C SER A 207 -5.27 8.20 33.83
N LEU A 208 -4.30 8.14 32.92
CA LEU A 208 -3.07 7.39 33.12
C LEU A 208 -2.31 7.99 34.30
N LEU A 209 -2.34 7.31 35.45
CA LEU A 209 -1.60 7.72 36.65
C LEU A 209 -0.13 7.29 36.54
N LEU A 210 0.71 8.16 36.00
CA LEU A 210 2.17 8.07 36.12
C LEU A 210 2.70 9.39 36.66
N ARG A 211 2.88 9.47 38.00
CA ARG A 211 3.58 10.59 38.64
C ARG A 211 4.51 10.13 39.75
N ASN A 212 5.80 10.41 39.54
CA ASN A 212 6.91 10.47 40.51
C ASN A 212 7.30 9.17 41.26
N LYS A 213 8.48 8.64 40.94
CA LYS A 213 9.76 9.13 41.49
C LYS A 213 10.96 8.61 40.68
N SER A 214 12.08 9.32 40.77
CA SER A 214 13.31 8.99 40.04
C SER A 214 13.93 7.67 40.49
N GLY A 215 13.76 6.65 39.66
CA GLY A 215 14.50 5.39 39.67
C GLY A 215 14.37 4.81 38.26
N ALA A 216 15.49 4.63 37.56
CA ALA A 216 15.47 4.27 36.14
C ALA A 216 15.04 2.82 35.94
N LEU A 217 13.72 2.58 35.87
CA LEU A 217 13.18 1.31 35.41
C LEU A 217 13.35 1.25 33.88
N GLN A 218 14.23 0.37 33.43
CA GLN A 218 14.53 0.21 32.01
C GLN A 218 13.31 -0.39 31.29
N GLY A 219 12.52 0.47 30.63
CA GLY A 219 11.25 0.11 29.97
C GLY A 219 10.08 1.06 30.23
N THR A 220 10.24 2.10 31.06
CA THR A 220 9.20 3.14 31.21
C THR A 220 9.52 4.35 30.31
N ILE A 221 8.54 4.77 29.53
CA ILE A 221 8.60 5.95 28.66
C ILE A 221 8.47 7.20 29.53
N THR A 222 9.45 8.09 29.45
CA THR A 222 9.51 9.30 30.28
C THR A 222 8.77 10.46 29.62
N GLU A 223 7.89 11.13 30.38
CA GLU A 223 7.38 12.44 29.98
C GLU A 223 8.42 13.52 30.36
N PHE A 224 9.02 14.13 29.35
CA PHE A 224 10.02 15.19 29.49
C PHE A 224 9.35 16.57 29.43
N SER A 225 9.87 17.53 30.19
CA SER A 225 9.45 18.93 30.03
C SER A 225 10.05 19.55 28.77
N TYR A 226 9.34 20.48 28.15
CA TYR A 226 9.83 21.22 26.99
C TYR A 226 11.12 21.97 27.32
N SER A 227 11.21 22.58 28.50
CA SER A 227 12.40 23.32 28.94
C SER A 227 13.64 22.44 29.09
N GLU A 228 13.48 21.16 29.40
CA GLU A 228 14.58 20.20 29.44
C GLU A 228 15.07 19.86 28.03
N LEU A 229 14.17 19.58 27.09
CA LEU A 229 14.52 19.29 25.70
C LEU A 229 15.05 20.52 24.95
N GLU A 230 14.54 21.72 25.28
CA GLU A 230 15.07 23.00 24.81
C GLU A 230 16.50 23.21 25.33
N SER A 231 16.78 22.90 26.60
CA SER A 231 18.14 22.96 27.14
C SER A 231 19.07 21.92 26.50
N ALA A 232 18.58 20.68 26.31
CA ALA A 232 19.36 19.57 25.77
C ALA A 232 19.82 19.77 24.31
N THR A 233 19.11 20.61 23.54
CA THR A 233 19.35 20.90 22.13
C THR A 233 19.96 22.28 21.88
N ASN A 234 20.40 22.99 22.93
CA ASN A 234 20.79 24.40 22.88
C ASN A 234 19.74 25.27 22.15
N LYS A 235 18.50 25.23 22.66
CA LYS A 235 17.32 25.93 22.13
C LYS A 235 16.95 25.54 20.70
N PHE A 236 17.08 24.25 20.37
CA PHE A 236 16.84 23.73 19.01
C PHE A 236 17.69 24.44 17.94
N SER A 237 18.96 24.71 18.26
CA SER A 237 19.90 25.36 17.35
C SER A 237 20.16 24.49 16.11
N ASP A 238 20.36 25.15 14.96
CA ASP A 238 20.73 24.49 13.69
C ASP A 238 22.03 23.68 13.81
N SER A 239 22.94 24.02 14.74
CA SER A 239 24.15 23.22 15.01
C SER A 239 23.88 21.82 15.57
N HIS A 240 22.66 21.59 16.07
CA HIS A 240 22.18 20.29 16.54
C HIS A 240 21.17 19.65 15.59
N LEU A 241 20.81 20.30 14.47
CA LEU A 241 19.86 19.74 13.52
C LEU A 241 20.52 18.59 12.75
N ILE A 242 20.01 17.37 12.95
CA ILE A 242 20.51 16.13 12.32
C ILE A 242 19.54 15.54 11.30
N GLY A 243 18.34 16.11 11.13
CA GLY A 243 17.40 15.66 10.11
C GLY A 243 16.22 16.61 9.91
N VAL A 244 15.77 16.74 8.66
CA VAL A 244 14.61 17.55 8.28
C VAL A 244 13.60 16.66 7.57
N GLY A 245 12.51 16.30 8.25
CA GLY A 245 11.40 15.55 7.68
C GLY A 245 10.35 16.47 7.05
N GLY A 246 9.39 15.90 6.33
CA GLY A 246 8.22 16.64 5.83
C GLY A 246 7.42 17.28 6.97
N SER A 247 7.17 16.52 8.04
CA SER A 247 6.34 16.87 9.19
C SER A 247 7.12 17.23 10.47
N SER A 248 8.44 17.09 10.51
CA SER A 248 9.24 17.22 11.74
C SER A 248 10.67 17.71 11.48
N HIS A 249 11.37 18.09 12.54
CA HIS A 249 12.82 18.32 12.58
C HIS A 249 13.41 17.42 13.67
N VAL A 250 14.58 16.84 13.43
CA VAL A 250 15.27 15.95 14.38
C VAL A 250 16.54 16.62 14.85
N TYR A 251 16.69 16.75 16.17
CA TYR A 251 17.84 17.38 16.82
C TYR A 251 18.64 16.37 17.63
N HIS A 252 19.96 16.47 17.58
CA HIS A 252 20.86 15.86 18.54
C HIS A 252 20.70 16.56 19.90
N GLY A 253 20.64 15.80 20.99
CA GLY A 253 20.49 16.34 22.33
C GLY A 253 21.32 15.61 23.37
N HIS A 254 21.77 16.37 24.38
CA HIS A 254 22.37 15.83 25.60
C HIS A 254 21.43 16.09 26.79
N LEU A 255 20.88 15.01 27.34
CA LEU A 255 20.07 15.07 28.57
C LEU A 255 20.97 15.34 29.79
N LYS A 256 20.35 15.79 30.90
CA LYS A 256 21.07 16.16 32.14
C LYS A 256 21.76 14.99 32.84
N ASP A 257 21.33 13.77 32.56
CA ASP A 257 21.96 12.51 33.01
C ASP A 257 23.17 12.10 32.15
N GLY A 258 23.54 12.91 31.15
CA GLY A 258 24.61 12.65 30.19
C GLY A 258 24.19 11.82 28.99
N LYS A 259 22.92 11.38 28.89
CA LYS A 259 22.45 10.52 27.81
C LYS A 259 22.32 11.31 26.50
N VAL A 260 22.88 10.75 25.43
CA VAL A 260 22.76 11.28 24.06
C VAL A 260 21.47 10.76 23.42
N VAL A 261 20.68 11.66 22.85
CA VAL A 261 19.34 11.38 22.32
C VAL A 261 19.08 12.06 20.98
N ALA A 262 18.13 11.51 20.21
CA ALA A 262 17.56 12.15 19.03
C ALA A 262 16.16 12.66 19.37
N ILE A 263 15.93 13.98 19.21
CA ILE A 263 14.68 14.66 19.58
C ILE A 263 13.94 15.07 18.31
N LYS A 264 12.90 14.31 17.95
CA LYS A 264 12.01 14.58 16.81
C LYS A 264 10.93 15.57 17.25
N ARG A 265 11.12 16.85 16.92
CA ARG A 265 10.14 17.93 17.15
C ARG A 265 9.18 18.00 15.97
N MET A 266 7.89 17.77 16.22
CA MET A 266 6.86 17.88 15.18
C MET A 266 6.67 19.35 14.78
N LYS A 267 6.48 19.60 13.48
CA LYS A 267 6.14 20.94 12.98
C LYS A 267 4.75 21.33 13.48
N THR A 268 4.53 22.62 13.71
CA THR A 268 3.29 23.17 14.28
C THR A 268 2.10 22.99 13.33
N LEU A 269 1.43 21.84 13.41
CA LEU A 269 0.16 21.58 12.74
C LEU A 269 -1.00 22.14 13.56
N VAL A 270 -1.91 22.86 12.89
CA VAL A 270 -3.13 23.44 13.48
C VAL A 270 -4.30 22.49 13.21
N GLY A 271 -4.88 21.92 14.27
CA GLY A 271 -6.05 21.04 14.19
C GLY A 271 -6.09 19.97 15.28
N SER A 272 -7.26 19.35 15.46
CA SER A 272 -7.48 18.18 16.34
C SER A 272 -6.61 16.98 15.95
N ASP A 273 -6.48 16.77 14.65
CA ASP A 273 -5.95 15.54 14.06
C ASP A 273 -4.45 15.38 14.39
N ALA A 274 -3.72 16.48 14.53
CA ALA A 274 -2.30 16.49 14.88
C ALA A 274 -2.02 15.99 16.32
N GLU A 275 -2.96 16.18 17.25
CA GLU A 275 -2.85 15.61 18.60
C GLU A 275 -3.15 14.10 18.58
N SER A 276 -4.20 13.71 17.86
CA SER A 276 -4.59 12.30 17.69
C SER A 276 -3.49 11.47 17.03
N ILE A 277 -2.90 11.98 15.93
CA ILE A 277 -1.77 11.33 15.23
C ILE A 277 -0.57 11.17 16.16
N PHE A 278 -0.19 12.22 16.89
CA PHE A 278 0.96 12.18 17.81
C PHE A 278 0.76 11.19 18.96
N LEU A 279 -0.43 11.18 19.59
CA LEU A 279 -0.75 10.22 20.64
C LEU A 279 -0.81 8.78 20.11
N THR A 280 -1.32 8.58 18.89
CA THR A 280 -1.33 7.27 18.22
C THR A 280 0.10 6.81 17.90
N GLU A 281 0.99 7.70 17.45
CA GLU A 281 2.42 7.38 17.23
C GLU A 281 3.11 7.00 18.54
N ILE A 282 2.86 7.72 19.65
CA ILE A 282 3.35 7.34 20.98
C ILE A 282 2.82 5.96 21.35
N GLU A 283 1.50 5.74 21.33
CA GLU A 283 0.89 4.46 21.74
C GLU A 283 1.38 3.27 20.90
N LEU A 284 1.64 3.50 19.60
CA LEU A 284 2.18 2.51 18.67
C LEU A 284 3.64 2.17 18.96
N ILE A 285 4.51 3.17 19.13
CA ILE A 285 5.94 2.93 19.34
C ILE A 285 6.21 2.48 20.78
N ALA A 286 5.39 2.92 21.74
CA ALA A 286 5.53 2.63 23.17
C ALA A 286 5.59 1.14 23.52
N ARG A 287 4.87 0.31 22.77
CA ARG A 287 4.82 -1.15 22.99
C ARG A 287 5.99 -1.90 22.34
N LEU A 288 6.78 -1.25 21.48
CA LEU A 288 7.80 -1.91 20.65
C LEU A 288 9.14 -1.99 21.36
N HIS A 289 9.58 -3.22 21.61
CA HIS A 289 10.81 -3.54 22.31
C HIS A 289 11.57 -4.60 21.52
N HIS A 290 12.40 -4.16 20.58
CA HIS A 290 13.20 -5.06 19.74
C HIS A 290 14.57 -4.46 19.45
N CYS A 291 15.61 -5.30 19.36
CA CYS A 291 16.99 -4.84 19.16
C CYS A 291 17.22 -4.17 17.79
N HIS A 292 16.35 -4.45 16.81
CA HIS A 292 16.36 -3.91 15.46
C HIS A 292 15.23 -2.89 15.19
N VAL A 293 14.63 -2.31 16.24
CA VAL A 293 13.72 -1.14 16.13
C VAL A 293 14.27 -0.04 17.03
N VAL A 294 14.22 1.22 16.59
CA VAL A 294 14.74 2.35 17.38
C VAL A 294 13.84 2.60 18.61
N PRO A 295 14.37 2.50 19.84
CA PRO A 295 13.55 2.61 21.04
C PRO A 295 13.15 4.06 21.34
N LEU A 296 11.86 4.26 21.62
CA LEU A 296 11.35 5.50 22.19
C LEU A 296 11.71 5.56 23.68
N LEU A 297 12.42 6.61 24.07
CA LEU A 297 12.83 6.87 25.45
C LEU A 297 11.81 7.72 26.20
N GLY A 298 11.06 8.55 25.48
CA GLY A 298 10.12 9.49 26.06
C GLY A 298 9.47 10.41 25.05
N TYR A 299 8.62 11.30 25.55
CA TYR A 299 7.95 12.32 24.75
C TYR A 299 7.80 13.62 25.56
N CYS A 300 7.45 14.72 24.88
CA CYS A 300 6.98 15.96 25.49
C CYS A 300 5.67 16.36 24.81
N SER A 301 4.67 16.73 25.62
CA SER A 301 3.37 17.22 25.17
C SER A 301 2.95 18.43 26.00
N GLU A 302 3.51 19.60 25.67
CA GLU A 302 3.25 20.85 26.40
C GLU A 302 2.50 21.88 25.54
N ARG A 303 1.79 22.82 26.19
CA ARG A 303 1.11 23.92 25.51
C ARG A 303 1.75 25.25 25.88
N ARG A 304 2.46 25.88 24.94
CA ARG A 304 3.05 27.22 25.10
C ARG A 304 2.21 28.24 24.32
N GLY A 305 1.34 28.94 25.04
CA GLY A 305 0.43 29.93 24.46
C GLY A 305 -0.56 29.30 23.46
N LYS A 306 -0.50 29.73 22.20
CA LYS A 306 -1.35 29.20 21.11
C LYS A 306 -0.81 27.90 20.50
N HIS A 307 0.42 27.51 20.79
CA HIS A 307 1.10 26.37 20.17
C HIS A 307 1.18 25.17 21.11
N ALA A 308 1.09 23.96 20.53
CA ALA A 308 1.34 22.70 21.22
C ALA A 308 2.71 22.17 20.79
N GLU A 309 3.62 22.04 21.75
CA GLU A 309 4.95 21.50 21.56
C GLU A 309 4.89 19.98 21.74
N ARG A 310 5.09 19.26 20.62
CA ARG A 310 5.00 17.81 20.52
C ARG A 310 6.34 17.26 20.07
N LEU A 311 7.02 16.54 20.96
CA LEU A 311 8.36 16.00 20.70
C LEU A 311 8.42 14.52 21.10
N LEU A 312 9.14 13.73 20.32
CA LEU A 312 9.51 12.35 20.64
C LEU A 312 11.02 12.29 20.89
N VAL A 313 11.43 11.52 21.90
CA VAL A 313 12.82 11.37 22.33
C VAL A 313 13.24 9.92 22.11
N PHE A 314 14.22 9.71 21.23
CA PHE A 314 14.72 8.40 20.83
C PHE A 314 16.19 8.20 21.25
N GLU A 315 16.64 6.96 21.31
CA GLU A 315 18.07 6.65 21.37
C GLU A 315 18.79 7.21 20.13
N TYR A 316 19.93 7.90 20.33
CA TYR A 316 20.71 8.43 19.22
C TYR A 316 21.52 7.34 18.51
N MET A 317 21.46 7.33 17.18
CA MET A 317 22.14 6.37 16.31
C MET A 317 23.39 7.03 15.73
N SER A 318 24.55 6.72 16.30
CA SER A 318 25.80 7.46 16.05
C SER A 318 26.34 7.38 14.64
N ASN A 319 25.97 6.35 13.88
CA ASN A 319 26.42 6.18 12.50
C ASN A 319 25.37 6.69 11.49
N GLY A 320 24.34 7.43 11.94
CA GLY A 320 23.35 8.05 11.08
C GLY A 320 22.41 7.06 10.40
N ASN A 321 21.98 7.38 9.18
CA ASN A 321 21.14 6.50 8.36
C ASN A 321 21.95 5.75 7.29
N LEU A 322 21.36 4.66 6.78
CA LEU A 322 22.00 3.80 5.79
C LEU A 322 22.28 4.53 4.47
N ARG A 323 21.42 5.47 4.04
CA ARG A 323 21.61 6.19 2.78
C ARG A 323 22.89 7.03 2.79
N GLU A 324 23.12 7.78 3.86
CA GLU A 324 24.33 8.59 4.06
C GLU A 324 25.60 7.73 4.15
N CYS A 325 25.51 6.55 4.78
CA CYS A 325 26.61 5.59 4.85
C CYS A 325 26.91 4.96 3.49
N LEU A 326 25.88 4.62 2.71
CA LEU A 326 26.03 4.17 1.33
C LEU A 326 26.50 5.29 0.40
N ASP A 327 26.20 6.57 0.67
CA ASP A 327 26.72 7.70 -0.11
C ASP A 327 28.19 8.01 0.24
N GLY A 328 28.70 7.45 1.35
CA GLY A 328 30.09 7.62 1.79
C GLY A 328 30.35 8.93 2.55
N ALA A 329 29.29 9.56 3.09
CA ALA A 329 29.37 10.86 3.78
C ALA A 329 30.31 10.86 5.00
N SER A 330 30.54 9.68 5.61
CA SER A 330 31.46 9.46 6.73
C SER A 330 32.91 9.14 6.30
N GLY A 331 33.23 9.23 5.01
CA GLY A 331 34.56 8.98 4.44
C GLY A 331 34.93 7.50 4.25
N ASN A 332 34.18 6.57 4.86
CA ASN A 332 34.36 5.13 4.69
C ASN A 332 33.18 4.51 3.92
N CYS A 333 33.49 3.75 2.88
CA CYS A 333 32.49 2.92 2.20
C CYS A 333 32.15 1.69 3.07
N LEU A 334 30.87 1.33 3.16
CA LEU A 334 30.46 0.07 3.80
C LEU A 334 31.03 -1.13 3.03
N ASP A 335 31.77 -2.00 3.71
CA ASP A 335 32.20 -3.29 3.18
C ASP A 335 31.01 -4.25 2.98
N TRP A 336 31.23 -5.33 2.24
CA TRP A 336 30.20 -6.30 1.91
C TRP A 336 29.60 -7.01 3.15
N GLY A 337 30.42 -7.48 4.08
CA GLY A 337 29.94 -8.18 5.28
C GLY A 337 29.13 -7.28 6.20
N THR A 338 29.50 -6.00 6.29
CA THR A 338 28.71 -4.96 6.98
C THR A 338 27.38 -4.72 6.27
N ARG A 339 27.34 -4.67 4.92
CA ARG A 339 26.07 -4.56 4.15
C ARG A 339 25.14 -5.75 4.39
N VAL A 340 25.65 -6.98 4.41
CA VAL A 340 24.85 -8.19 4.73
C VAL A 340 24.34 -8.13 6.18
N THR A 341 25.18 -7.72 7.13
CA THR A 341 24.78 -7.56 8.54
C THR A 341 23.66 -6.53 8.72
N ILE A 342 23.74 -5.42 7.97
CA ILE A 342 22.71 -4.38 7.93
C ILE A 342 21.42 -4.90 7.30
N ALA A 343 21.49 -5.62 6.17
CA ALA A 343 20.33 -6.24 5.52
C ALA A 343 19.57 -7.13 6.51
N LEU A 344 20.28 -8.06 7.16
CA LEU A 344 19.69 -8.98 8.14
C LEU A 344 19.10 -8.25 9.35
N GLY A 345 19.78 -7.22 9.85
CA GLY A 345 19.27 -6.41 10.96
C GLY A 345 17.99 -5.66 10.60
N ALA A 346 17.96 -5.01 9.44
CA ALA A 346 16.76 -4.32 8.96
C ALA A 346 15.61 -5.31 8.70
N ALA A 347 15.89 -6.48 8.12
CA ALA A 347 14.92 -7.54 7.90
C ALA A 347 14.29 -8.01 9.22
N ARG A 348 15.10 -8.30 10.26
CA ARG A 348 14.62 -8.66 11.61
C ARG A 348 13.80 -7.55 12.27
N GLY A 349 14.16 -6.29 12.02
CA GLY A 349 13.37 -5.15 12.48
C GLY A 349 11.95 -5.15 11.88
N LEU A 350 11.83 -5.45 10.59
CA LEU A 350 10.57 -5.48 9.86
C LEU A 350 9.76 -6.76 10.10
N GLU A 351 10.42 -7.92 10.21
CA GLU A 351 9.86 -9.21 10.70
C GLU A 351 9.17 -9.03 12.06
N TYR A 352 9.84 -8.38 13.01
CA TYR A 352 9.25 -8.09 14.32
C TYR A 352 7.95 -7.26 14.21
N LEU A 353 7.91 -6.22 13.35
CA LEU A 353 6.70 -5.43 13.11
C LEU A 353 5.60 -6.24 12.42
N HIS A 354 5.98 -7.07 11.45
CA HIS A 354 5.06 -7.82 10.59
C HIS A 354 4.48 -9.06 11.27
N GLU A 355 5.18 -9.68 12.21
CA GLU A 355 4.87 -11.04 12.67
C GLU A 355 4.82 -11.18 14.20
N ALA A 356 5.70 -10.50 14.94
CA ALA A 356 5.76 -10.58 16.41
C ALA A 356 4.98 -9.48 17.14
N ALA A 357 4.77 -8.32 16.50
CA ALA A 357 3.99 -7.23 17.09
C ALA A 357 2.50 -7.60 17.17
N ALA A 358 1.89 -7.31 18.33
CA ALA A 358 0.48 -7.56 18.60
C ALA A 358 -0.25 -6.23 18.92
N PRO A 359 -1.17 -5.74 18.06
CA PRO A 359 -1.45 -6.22 16.70
C PRO A 359 -0.28 -5.98 15.73
N ARG A 360 -0.30 -6.68 14.59
CA ARG A 360 0.70 -6.58 13.51
C ARG A 360 0.80 -5.14 13.01
N ILE A 361 2.00 -4.70 12.63
CA ILE A 361 2.29 -3.32 12.22
C ILE A 361 2.80 -3.28 10.79
N LEU A 362 2.12 -2.47 9.98
CA LEU A 362 2.48 -2.10 8.62
C LEU A 362 3.22 -0.75 8.67
N HIS A 363 4.44 -0.68 8.13
CA HIS A 363 5.33 0.48 8.25
C HIS A 363 5.02 1.60 7.25
N ARG A 364 4.76 1.27 5.98
CA ARG A 364 4.36 2.19 4.88
C ARG A 364 5.42 3.18 4.38
N ASP A 365 6.64 3.14 4.91
CA ASP A 365 7.75 4.02 4.49
C ASP A 365 9.12 3.37 4.77
N VAL A 366 9.25 2.09 4.43
CA VAL A 366 10.53 1.36 4.50
C VAL A 366 11.47 1.92 3.43
N LYS A 367 12.63 2.43 3.84
CA LYS A 367 13.64 3.05 2.98
C LYS A 367 14.99 3.15 3.68
N SER A 368 16.08 3.28 2.94
CA SER A 368 17.44 3.40 3.52
C SER A 368 17.60 4.58 4.49
N THR A 369 16.90 5.70 4.31
CA THR A 369 16.92 6.82 5.27
C THR A 369 16.16 6.53 6.58
N ASN A 370 15.29 5.51 6.60
CA ASN A 370 14.60 5.02 7.81
C ASN A 370 15.25 3.75 8.40
N VAL A 371 16.41 3.34 7.88
CA VAL A 371 17.30 2.34 8.51
C VAL A 371 18.45 3.09 9.18
N LEU A 372 18.42 3.17 10.50
CA LEU A 372 19.49 3.82 11.29
C LEU A 372 20.52 2.82 11.79
N LEU A 373 21.75 3.30 11.98
CA LEU A 373 22.91 2.48 12.32
C LEU A 373 23.49 2.91 13.68
N ASP A 374 23.56 1.97 14.62
CA ASP A 374 24.22 2.22 15.90
C ASP A 374 25.76 2.15 15.79
N LYS A 375 26.46 2.50 16.87
CA LYS A 375 27.94 2.47 16.99
C LYS A 375 28.60 1.12 16.65
N ASN A 376 27.83 0.04 16.57
CA ASN A 376 28.29 -1.31 16.24
C ASN A 376 27.80 -1.77 14.86
N TRP A 377 27.35 -0.83 14.01
CA TRP A 377 26.78 -1.08 12.67
C TRP A 377 25.52 -1.96 12.68
N ARG A 378 24.82 -2.08 13.82
CA ARG A 378 23.52 -2.77 13.85
C ARG A 378 22.45 -1.85 13.28
N ALA A 379 21.73 -2.36 12.28
CA ALA A 379 20.57 -1.71 11.71
C ALA A 379 19.39 -1.71 12.70
N LYS A 380 18.68 -0.58 12.79
CA LYS A 380 17.40 -0.41 13.47
C LYS A 380 16.42 0.34 12.58
N ILE A 381 15.19 -0.17 12.48
CA ILE A 381 14.08 0.48 11.77
C ILE A 381 13.56 1.68 12.58
N THR A 382 13.24 2.80 11.92
CA THR A 382 12.72 4.03 12.53
C THR A 382 11.56 4.66 11.72
N ASP A 383 11.04 5.79 12.23
CA ASP A 383 9.98 6.62 11.65
C ASP A 383 8.65 5.89 11.36
N LEU A 384 8.06 5.37 12.44
CA LEU A 384 6.73 4.76 12.44
C LEU A 384 5.58 5.79 12.43
N GLY A 385 5.84 7.07 12.15
CA GLY A 385 4.80 8.11 12.07
C GLY A 385 3.80 7.92 10.93
N MET A 386 4.13 7.05 9.97
CA MET A 386 3.24 6.64 8.87
C MET A 386 2.63 5.26 9.09
N ALA A 387 3.05 4.54 10.14
CA ALA A 387 2.69 3.15 10.37
C ALA A 387 1.20 2.97 10.73
N LYS A 388 0.70 1.76 10.51
CA LYS A 388 -0.66 1.35 10.86
C LYS A 388 -0.67 -0.01 11.53
N GLN A 389 -1.45 -0.12 12.59
CA GLN A 389 -1.88 -1.42 13.09
C GLN A 389 -2.79 -2.07 12.03
N LEU A 390 -2.70 -3.40 11.95
CA LEU A 390 -3.62 -4.23 11.19
C LEU A 390 -4.61 -4.89 12.17
N HIS A 391 -5.87 -4.99 11.78
CA HIS A 391 -6.83 -5.83 12.49
C HIS A 391 -6.57 -7.31 12.22
N SER A 392 -7.28 -8.19 12.92
CA SER A 392 -7.14 -9.64 12.84
C SER A 392 -7.41 -10.23 11.45
N ASP A 393 -8.14 -9.48 10.61
CA ASP A 393 -8.44 -9.76 9.20
C ASP A 393 -7.33 -9.30 8.23
N GLY A 394 -6.23 -8.73 8.74
CA GLY A 394 -5.14 -8.17 7.96
C GLY A 394 -5.42 -6.79 7.36
N ILE A 395 -6.58 -6.18 7.62
CA ILE A 395 -6.95 -4.88 7.10
C ILE A 395 -6.37 -3.77 8.00
N PRO A 396 -5.73 -2.72 7.45
CA PRO A 396 -5.26 -1.58 8.25
C PRO A 396 -6.39 -0.89 9.01
N SER A 397 -6.14 -0.49 10.27
CA SER A 397 -7.16 0.10 11.17
C SER A 397 -7.76 1.43 10.72
N CYS A 398 -7.32 1.97 9.59
CA CYS A 398 -8.10 2.93 8.80
C CYS A 398 -7.96 2.53 7.32
N PRO A 399 -9.05 2.55 6.51
CA PRO A 399 -8.95 2.26 5.09
C PRO A 399 -7.99 3.24 4.40
N SER A 400 -7.04 2.71 3.65
CA SER A 400 -6.14 3.50 2.80
C SER A 400 -6.93 4.00 1.60
N SER A 401 -7.47 5.22 1.68
CA SER A 401 -8.04 5.87 0.51
C SER A 401 -6.92 6.19 -0.49
N PRO A 402 -7.12 6.05 -1.82
CA PRO A 402 -6.10 6.41 -2.81
C PRO A 402 -5.61 7.86 -2.68
N ALA A 403 -6.51 8.76 -2.26
CA ALA A 403 -6.20 10.17 -1.95
C ALA A 403 -5.27 10.38 -0.72
N LYS A 404 -4.86 9.32 -0.03
CA LYS A 404 -3.93 9.34 1.11
C LYS A 404 -2.72 8.41 0.89
N MET A 405 -2.33 8.17 -0.37
CA MET A 405 -1.05 7.54 -0.70
C MET A 405 0.11 8.28 -0.04
N GLN A 406 1.06 7.54 0.50
CA GLN A 406 1.91 7.99 1.61
C GLN A 406 3.18 7.15 1.66
N GLY A 407 4.33 7.81 1.73
CA GLY A 407 5.66 7.20 1.80
C GLY A 407 6.57 7.84 0.75
N THR A 408 7.63 7.15 0.36
CA THR A 408 8.69 7.72 -0.49
C THR A 408 8.66 7.16 -1.91
N PHE A 409 8.60 8.05 -2.91
CA PHE A 409 8.69 7.67 -4.32
C PHE A 409 10.02 6.94 -4.62
N GLY A 410 9.96 5.94 -5.51
CA GLY A 410 11.05 4.99 -5.74
C GLY A 410 11.01 3.72 -4.89
N TYR A 411 10.27 3.73 -3.76
CA TYR A 411 10.07 2.53 -2.91
C TYR A 411 8.68 1.90 -3.05
N PHE A 412 7.72 2.60 -3.67
CA PHE A 412 6.34 2.12 -3.77
C PHE A 412 6.22 0.84 -4.61
N ALA A 413 5.57 -0.16 -4.02
CA ALA A 413 5.11 -1.34 -4.73
C ALA A 413 4.08 -0.97 -5.82
N PRO A 414 4.05 -1.67 -6.98
CA PRO A 414 3.18 -1.30 -8.10
C PRO A 414 1.69 -1.27 -7.73
N GLU A 415 1.21 -2.25 -6.97
CA GLU A 415 -0.17 -2.30 -6.48
C GLU A 415 -0.49 -1.14 -5.53
N TYR A 416 0.51 -0.68 -4.76
CA TYR A 416 0.33 0.47 -3.87
C TYR A 416 0.28 1.77 -4.65
N ALA A 417 1.15 1.94 -5.65
CA ALA A 417 1.18 3.11 -6.54
C ALA A 417 -0.09 3.22 -7.41
N ILE A 418 -0.66 2.10 -7.85
CA ILE A 418 -1.85 2.08 -8.72
C ILE A 418 -3.16 2.15 -7.90
N VAL A 419 -3.30 1.32 -6.87
CA VAL A 419 -4.57 1.11 -6.15
C VAL A 419 -4.63 1.89 -4.83
N GLY A 420 -3.49 2.39 -4.33
CA GLY A 420 -3.41 3.11 -3.05
C GLY A 420 -3.59 2.23 -1.81
N ARG A 421 -3.56 0.90 -1.95
CA ARG A 421 -3.70 -0.07 -0.86
C ARG A 421 -2.34 -0.55 -0.37
N ALA A 422 -1.90 -0.06 0.79
CA ALA A 422 -0.68 -0.54 1.44
C ALA A 422 -0.97 -1.87 2.17
N SER A 423 -0.03 -2.81 2.09
CA SER A 423 -0.07 -4.14 2.68
C SER A 423 1.32 -4.54 3.20
N LEU A 424 1.43 -5.58 4.02
CA LEU A 424 2.73 -6.07 4.48
C LEU A 424 3.64 -6.46 3.30
N LYS A 425 3.05 -6.97 2.21
CA LYS A 425 3.77 -7.27 0.95
C LYS A 425 4.26 -6.01 0.22
N SER A 426 3.66 -4.84 0.44
CA SER A 426 4.18 -3.56 -0.08
C SER A 426 5.39 -3.04 0.72
N ASP A 427 5.46 -3.33 2.04
CA ASP A 427 6.67 -3.12 2.84
C ASP A 427 7.80 -4.08 2.38
N VAL A 428 7.49 -5.35 2.06
CA VAL A 428 8.45 -6.32 1.51
C VAL A 428 9.05 -5.82 0.18
N PHE A 429 8.23 -5.29 -0.72
CA PHE A 429 8.73 -4.66 -1.96
C PHE A 429 9.68 -3.49 -1.68
N SER A 430 9.28 -2.61 -0.75
CA SER A 430 10.11 -1.48 -0.32
C SER A 430 11.44 -1.95 0.28
N PHE A 431 11.45 -3.06 1.02
CA PHE A 431 12.66 -3.70 1.52
C PHE A 431 13.52 -4.29 0.37
N GLY A 432 12.90 -4.85 -0.67
CA GLY A 432 13.59 -5.27 -1.90
C GLY A 432 14.36 -4.12 -2.57
N VAL A 433 13.82 -2.90 -2.56
CA VAL A 433 14.54 -1.70 -3.01
C VAL A 433 15.74 -1.39 -2.11
N VAL A 434 15.61 -1.52 -0.78
CA VAL A 434 16.74 -1.34 0.16
C VAL A 434 17.83 -2.39 -0.06
N LEU A 435 17.49 -3.64 -0.43
CA LEU A 435 18.48 -4.64 -0.85
C LEU A 435 19.22 -4.22 -2.12
N LEU A 436 18.54 -3.63 -3.12
CA LEU A 436 19.21 -3.09 -4.31
C LEU A 436 20.11 -1.90 -4.00
N GLU A 437 19.73 -1.02 -3.07
CA GLU A 437 20.60 0.06 -2.58
C GLU A 437 21.86 -0.49 -1.89
N LEU A 438 21.71 -1.54 -1.07
CA LEU A 438 22.83 -2.22 -0.41
C LEU A 438 23.77 -2.90 -1.41
N ILE A 439 23.24 -3.60 -2.42
CA ILE A 439 24.04 -4.25 -3.46
C ILE A 439 24.80 -3.21 -4.31
N SER A 440 24.09 -2.22 -4.84
CA SER A 440 24.61 -1.34 -5.91
C SER A 440 25.18 -0.02 -5.42
N GLY A 441 24.89 0.38 -4.18
CA GLY A 441 25.20 1.71 -3.66
C GLY A 441 24.42 2.85 -4.33
N ARG A 442 23.58 2.58 -5.34
CA ARG A 442 22.79 3.59 -6.06
C ARG A 442 21.64 4.10 -5.22
N GLN A 443 21.12 5.28 -5.57
CA GLN A 443 19.88 5.82 -5.02
C GLN A 443 18.65 5.24 -5.78
N PRO A 444 17.46 5.14 -5.16
CA PRO A 444 16.27 4.52 -5.76
C PRO A 444 15.76 5.22 -7.04
N ILE A 445 15.97 6.54 -7.11
CA ILE A 445 15.71 7.37 -8.29
C ILE A 445 17.01 8.12 -8.58
N GLN A 446 17.65 7.80 -9.70
CA GLN A 446 18.90 8.43 -10.11
C GLN A 446 18.61 9.50 -11.16
N LYS A 447 18.90 10.76 -10.83
CA LYS A 447 18.90 11.86 -11.80
C LYS A 447 20.12 11.71 -12.72
N SER A 448 19.88 11.70 -14.03
CA SER A 448 20.91 11.70 -15.07
C SER A 448 20.71 12.89 -16.00
N ASP A 449 21.80 13.58 -16.35
CA ASP A 449 21.75 14.78 -17.19
C ASP A 449 21.29 14.50 -18.63
N SER A 450 21.33 13.24 -19.07
CA SER A 450 21.07 12.82 -20.46
C SER A 450 19.84 11.93 -20.66
N LYS A 451 19.31 11.28 -19.61
CA LYS A 451 18.12 10.40 -19.70
C LYS A 451 17.01 10.74 -18.71
N GLY A 452 17.16 11.82 -17.92
CA GLY A 452 16.20 12.18 -16.88
C GLY A 452 16.33 11.29 -15.64
N GLU A 453 15.21 11.01 -14.97
CA GLU A 453 15.15 10.21 -13.73
C GLU A 453 15.03 8.71 -14.06
N GLU A 454 16.05 7.91 -13.73
CA GLU A 454 16.06 6.46 -13.88
C GLU A 454 15.69 5.78 -12.56
N SER A 455 14.73 4.83 -12.60
CA SER A 455 14.35 4.02 -11.43
C SER A 455 15.34 2.87 -11.23
N LEU A 456 15.83 2.72 -9.99
CA LEU A 456 16.75 1.65 -9.59
C LEU A 456 16.16 0.26 -9.85
N VAL A 457 14.86 0.08 -9.63
CA VAL A 457 14.16 -1.19 -9.88
C VAL A 457 14.17 -1.50 -11.38
N ILE A 458 13.81 -0.53 -12.23
CA ILE A 458 13.80 -0.70 -13.69
C ILE A 458 15.22 -1.01 -14.22
N TRP A 459 16.23 -0.31 -13.69
CA TRP A 459 17.64 -0.55 -14.02
C TRP A 459 18.13 -1.94 -13.57
N ALA A 460 17.70 -2.42 -12.39
CA ALA A 460 18.15 -3.69 -11.83
C ALA A 460 17.46 -4.91 -12.46
N THR A 461 16.16 -4.85 -12.78
CA THR A 461 15.38 -5.97 -13.33
C THR A 461 16.10 -6.77 -14.43
N PRO A 462 16.60 -6.18 -15.54
CA PRO A 462 17.26 -6.96 -16.60
C PRO A 462 18.62 -7.56 -16.20
N ARG A 463 19.17 -7.19 -15.03
CA ARG A 463 20.40 -7.75 -14.46
C ARG A 463 20.10 -8.87 -13.47
N LEU A 464 19.01 -8.73 -12.70
CA LEU A 464 18.49 -9.78 -11.82
C LEU A 464 18.00 -11.03 -12.56
N LEU A 465 17.75 -10.93 -13.87
CA LEU A 465 17.32 -12.03 -14.74
C LEU A 465 18.47 -12.84 -15.37
N ASP A 466 19.72 -12.37 -15.34
CA ASP A 466 20.90 -13.14 -15.79
C ASP A 466 21.96 -13.15 -14.69
N SER A 467 22.19 -14.31 -14.08
CA SER A 467 23.13 -14.49 -12.97
C SER A 467 24.55 -14.01 -13.31
N ARG A 468 24.98 -14.01 -14.57
CA ARG A 468 26.31 -13.50 -14.97
C ARG A 468 26.39 -11.97 -14.86
N ARG A 469 25.25 -11.28 -14.95
CA ARG A 469 25.14 -9.81 -14.81
C ARG A 469 25.03 -9.38 -13.35
N VAL A 470 24.59 -10.29 -12.46
CA VAL A 470 24.48 -10.05 -11.02
C VAL A 470 25.84 -9.75 -10.38
N THR A 471 26.91 -10.47 -10.72
CA THR A 471 28.25 -10.21 -10.15
C THR A 471 29.06 -9.17 -10.93
N SER A 472 28.71 -8.88 -12.19
CA SER A 472 29.48 -7.98 -13.06
C SER A 472 28.91 -6.57 -13.23
N GLU A 473 27.59 -6.36 -13.07
CA GLU A 473 26.95 -5.07 -13.32
C GLU A 473 26.15 -4.49 -12.15
N LEU A 474 25.63 -5.32 -11.23
CA LEU A 474 24.91 -4.83 -10.04
C LEU A 474 25.79 -4.27 -8.92
N PRO A 475 26.98 -4.83 -8.59
CA PRO A 475 27.68 -4.47 -7.36
C PRO A 475 28.19 -3.02 -7.38
N ASP A 476 28.14 -2.38 -6.22
CA ASP A 476 28.71 -1.04 -6.01
C ASP A 476 30.18 -1.01 -6.43
N PRO A 477 30.58 -0.15 -7.40
CA PRO A 477 31.97 -0.05 -7.85
C PRO A 477 32.97 0.24 -6.72
N ARG A 478 32.53 0.84 -5.61
CA ARG A 478 33.38 1.13 -4.44
C ARG A 478 33.70 -0.11 -3.61
N LEU A 479 33.01 -1.22 -3.81
CA LEU A 479 33.40 -2.53 -3.28
C LEU A 479 34.62 -3.12 -4.02
N LYS A 480 34.99 -2.63 -5.22
CA LYS A 480 36.19 -3.05 -5.96
C LYS A 480 36.33 -4.58 -6.14
N GLY A 481 35.21 -5.30 -6.21
CA GLY A 481 35.18 -6.77 -6.29
C GLY A 481 35.40 -7.51 -4.96
N THR A 482 35.48 -6.82 -3.81
CA THR A 482 35.63 -7.46 -2.49
C THR A 482 34.27 -7.85 -1.91
N PHE A 483 33.68 -8.90 -2.48
CA PHE A 483 32.47 -9.58 -2.01
C PHE A 483 32.55 -11.07 -2.36
N ASN A 484 31.78 -11.90 -1.67
CA ASN A 484 31.61 -13.30 -2.06
C ASN A 484 30.55 -13.38 -3.16
N GLU A 485 30.86 -14.03 -4.29
CA GLU A 485 29.92 -14.17 -5.40
C GLU A 485 28.64 -14.92 -5.01
N GLU A 486 28.73 -15.96 -4.18
CA GLU A 486 27.56 -16.73 -3.74
C GLU A 486 26.62 -15.88 -2.88
N GLU A 487 27.18 -15.11 -1.93
CA GLU A 487 26.41 -14.19 -1.09
C GLU A 487 25.75 -13.07 -1.92
N MET A 488 26.46 -12.57 -2.94
CA MET A 488 25.94 -11.58 -3.90
C MET A 488 24.75 -12.14 -4.70
N GLN A 489 24.87 -13.37 -5.21
CA GLN A 489 23.78 -14.05 -5.93
C GLN A 489 22.56 -14.27 -5.03
N ILE A 490 22.77 -14.72 -3.78
CA ILE A 490 21.68 -14.96 -2.83
C ILE A 490 20.96 -13.65 -2.45
N MET A 491 21.69 -12.56 -2.19
CA MET A 491 21.05 -11.27 -1.87
C MET A 491 20.34 -10.67 -3.09
N ALA A 492 20.91 -10.81 -4.29
CA ALA A 492 20.26 -10.36 -5.53
C ALA A 492 19.01 -11.17 -5.87
N TYR A 493 19.06 -12.50 -5.71
CA TYR A 493 17.87 -13.36 -5.79
C TYR A 493 16.79 -12.90 -4.81
N LEU A 494 17.15 -12.68 -3.54
CA LEU A 494 16.18 -12.23 -2.55
C LEU A 494 15.57 -10.86 -2.87
N ALA A 495 16.37 -9.93 -3.40
CA ALA A 495 15.88 -8.65 -3.90
C ALA A 495 14.88 -8.83 -5.05
N LYS A 496 15.17 -9.72 -6.01
CA LYS A 496 14.26 -10.07 -7.11
C LYS A 496 12.93 -10.62 -6.60
N GLU A 497 12.94 -11.57 -5.67
CA GLU A 497 11.71 -12.17 -5.13
C GLU A 497 10.89 -11.16 -4.31
N CYS A 498 11.54 -10.24 -3.58
CA CYS A 498 10.85 -9.13 -2.91
C CYS A 498 10.19 -8.15 -3.88
N LEU A 499 10.75 -8.00 -5.10
CA LEU A 499 10.32 -7.04 -6.12
C LEU A 499 9.31 -7.61 -7.14
N LEU A 500 8.78 -8.83 -6.92
CA LEU A 500 7.76 -9.41 -7.79
C LEU A 500 6.50 -8.52 -7.90
N LEU A 501 5.92 -8.45 -9.10
CA LEU A 501 4.74 -7.63 -9.37
C LEU A 501 3.52 -8.09 -8.54
N ASP A 502 3.29 -9.39 -8.51
CA ASP A 502 2.27 -10.00 -7.66
C ASP A 502 2.67 -9.94 -6.18
N PRO A 503 1.88 -9.31 -5.30
CA PRO A 503 2.21 -9.21 -3.88
C PRO A 503 2.20 -10.55 -3.16
N ASP A 504 1.34 -11.48 -3.55
CA ASP A 504 1.18 -12.76 -2.85
C ASP A 504 2.35 -13.71 -3.13
N SER A 505 2.95 -13.63 -4.33
CA SER A 505 4.19 -14.33 -4.71
C SER A 505 5.47 -13.83 -4.02
N ARG A 506 5.47 -12.63 -3.41
CA ARG A 506 6.66 -12.14 -2.66
C ARG A 506 6.86 -12.97 -1.39
N PRO A 507 8.07 -13.08 -0.82
CA PRO A 507 8.27 -13.76 0.47
C PRO A 507 7.60 -13.04 1.66
N THR A 508 7.59 -13.69 2.81
CA THR A 508 7.36 -13.11 4.14
C THR A 508 8.67 -12.54 4.71
N MET A 509 8.59 -11.72 5.77
CA MET A 509 9.81 -11.18 6.36
C MET A 509 10.59 -12.24 7.14
N SER A 510 9.93 -13.24 7.74
CA SER A 510 10.61 -14.44 8.29
C SER A 510 11.40 -15.21 7.22
N GLU A 511 10.85 -15.43 6.02
CA GLU A 511 11.58 -16.07 4.91
C GLU A 511 12.78 -15.24 4.45
N VAL A 512 12.62 -13.92 4.36
CA VAL A 512 13.72 -12.96 4.07
C VAL A 512 14.81 -13.04 5.14
N VAL A 513 14.45 -13.08 6.43
CA VAL A 513 15.40 -13.22 7.55
C VAL A 513 16.11 -14.57 7.52
N GLN A 514 15.40 -15.66 7.19
CA GLN A 514 15.97 -16.99 7.06
C GLN A 514 17.03 -17.03 5.94
N ILE A 515 16.72 -16.48 4.75
CA ILE A 515 17.65 -16.46 3.61
C ILE A 515 18.85 -15.54 3.90
N LEU A 516 18.64 -14.34 4.46
CA LEU A 516 19.76 -13.46 4.84
C LEU A 516 20.64 -14.05 5.95
N SER A 517 20.09 -14.93 6.80
CA SER A 517 20.86 -15.58 7.86
C SER A 517 21.83 -16.65 7.34
N THR A 518 21.66 -17.19 6.12
CA THR A 518 22.60 -18.17 5.55
C THR A 518 23.89 -17.53 5.02
N ILE A 519 23.82 -16.25 4.65
CA ILE A 519 24.94 -15.46 4.10
C ILE A 519 25.55 -14.48 5.09
N ALA A 520 24.92 -14.28 6.27
CA ALA A 520 25.43 -13.36 7.26
C ALA A 520 26.72 -13.87 7.91
N PRO A 521 27.74 -13.01 8.13
CA PRO A 521 29.00 -13.43 8.73
C PRO A 521 28.79 -13.99 10.13
N GLU A 522 29.01 -15.30 10.31
CA GLU A 522 28.65 -16.02 11.52
C GLU A 522 29.38 -15.49 12.77
N LYS A 523 28.61 -15.21 13.83
CA LYS A 523 29.13 -15.21 15.22
C LYS A 523 28.81 -16.50 15.99
N CYS A 524 28.04 -17.43 15.43
CA CYS A 524 27.72 -18.73 16.04
C CYS A 524 27.77 -19.85 14.99
N LYS A 525 28.65 -20.83 15.23
CA LYS A 525 28.97 -21.94 14.31
C LYS A 525 27.81 -22.93 14.08
N ARG A 526 27.61 -23.32 12.81
CA ARG A 526 26.97 -24.57 12.28
C ARG A 526 25.44 -24.58 12.19
N LYS A 527 24.80 -25.32 11.26
CA LYS A 527 25.28 -26.43 10.38
C LYS A 527 24.88 -26.23 8.90
N ASN A 528 25.61 -26.87 7.99
CA ASN A 528 25.30 -26.96 6.55
C ASN A 528 23.84 -27.30 6.26
N MET A 529 23.19 -26.50 5.42
CA MET A 529 22.05 -26.92 4.59
C MET A 529 22.56 -27.33 3.20
N SER A 530 21.92 -28.31 2.57
CA SER A 530 22.22 -28.71 1.20
C SER A 530 21.68 -27.68 0.22
N VAL A 531 22.55 -27.05 -0.57
CA VAL A 531 22.16 -26.14 -1.66
C VAL A 531 21.68 -27.00 -2.84
N GLN A 532 20.39 -27.31 -2.87
CA GLN A 532 19.76 -28.09 -3.95
C GLN A 532 18.42 -27.50 -4.44
N LEU A 533 18.19 -26.20 -4.22
CA LEU A 533 16.99 -25.49 -4.72
C LEU A 533 17.22 -24.65 -6.00
N PHE A 534 18.36 -24.80 -6.67
CA PHE A 534 18.62 -24.14 -7.96
C PHE A 534 18.35 -25.06 -9.15
N GLN A 535 17.07 -25.39 -9.37
CA GLN A 535 16.57 -25.82 -10.69
C GLN A 535 15.44 -24.91 -11.14
N ILE A 536 15.84 -23.97 -12.00
CA ILE A 536 15.12 -23.23 -13.05
C ILE A 536 13.60 -23.46 -13.15
N ASP A 537 12.84 -22.36 -13.24
CA ASP A 537 11.66 -22.33 -14.11
C ASP A 537 11.63 -21.07 -14.99
N THR A 538 11.59 -21.27 -16.31
CA THR A 538 11.89 -20.24 -17.33
C THR A 538 10.64 -19.51 -17.87
N PHE A 539 9.52 -19.54 -17.13
CA PHE A 539 8.20 -19.19 -17.68
C PHE A 539 7.72 -17.74 -17.52
N TYR A 540 8.40 -16.89 -16.73
CA TYR A 540 7.93 -15.53 -16.43
C TYR A 540 8.43 -14.41 -17.38
N LEU A 541 9.16 -14.75 -18.45
CA LEU A 541 9.75 -13.76 -19.37
C LEU A 541 8.75 -13.05 -20.30
N ALA A 542 7.48 -13.47 -20.35
CA ALA A 542 6.48 -12.96 -21.31
C ALA A 542 5.76 -11.66 -20.87
N SER A 543 5.76 -11.30 -19.59
CA SER A 543 4.91 -10.21 -19.07
C SER A 543 5.60 -8.85 -18.95
N PHE A 544 6.93 -8.77 -19.06
CA PHE A 544 7.68 -7.51 -18.83
C PHE A 544 8.03 -6.72 -20.09
N THR A 545 7.98 -7.33 -21.28
CA THR A 545 8.34 -6.66 -22.55
C THR A 545 7.25 -5.73 -23.10
N PHE A 546 6.02 -5.76 -22.59
CA PHE A 546 4.90 -4.99 -23.16
C PHE A 546 4.69 -3.58 -22.56
N TYR A 547 5.42 -3.21 -21.49
CA TYR A 547 5.21 -1.93 -20.79
C TYR A 547 6.40 -0.96 -20.80
N ALA A 548 7.46 -1.27 -21.55
CA ALA A 548 8.60 -0.36 -21.74
C ALA A 548 8.37 0.75 -22.78
N GLU A 549 7.22 0.77 -23.48
CA GLU A 549 6.88 1.76 -24.52
C GLU A 549 5.76 2.75 -24.10
N LEU A 550 5.40 2.81 -22.81
CA LEU A 550 4.26 3.63 -22.33
C LEU A 550 4.55 4.47 -21.06
N ILE A 551 5.81 4.92 -20.92
CA ILE A 551 6.24 6.01 -20.02
C ILE A 551 7.03 7.03 -20.83
#